data_AF-A0A832E7V0-F1
#
_entry.id   AF-A0A832E7V0-F1
#
_cell.length_a   1.000
_cell.length_b   1.000
_cell.length_c   1.000
_cell.angle_alpha   90.00
_cell.angle_beta   90.00
_cell.angle_gamma   90.00
#
_symmetry.space_group_name_H-M   'P 1'
#
loop_
_entity.id
_entity.type
_entity.pdbx_description
1 polymer ?
#
loop_
_entity_poly.entity_id
_entity_poly.type
_entity_poly.pdbx_seq_one_letter_code
_entity_poly.pdbx_strand_id
1 'polypeptide(L)'
;MLETSGNQEAGFDLMRCHQQAPSGIMEFLMIELIMLKQQQGCQQVNLGLVPLSSHGDDLLKSLLNRVATFMYQSTNMTMGMSNDERRQWFAMYQPRWVPKYLVSLGGNRTSRILRDVARLSFPKTTQLRSDLDETLQNL
;
A
#
# COMPACT_ATOMS: atom_id res chain seq x y z
N MET A 1 3.40 11.99 8.70
CA MET A 1 3.23 11.08 9.84
C MET A 1 1.85 11.34 10.41
N LEU A 2 1.08 10.28 10.67
CA LEU A 2 -0.31 10.36 11.11
C LEU A 2 -0.40 9.85 12.55
N GLU A 3 -1.06 10.60 13.43
CA GLU A 3 -1.22 10.24 14.84
C GLU A 3 -2.69 10.32 15.22
N THR A 4 -3.13 9.37 16.04
CA THR A 4 -4.45 9.40 16.66
C THR A 4 -4.41 10.21 17.96
N SER A 5 -5.53 10.84 18.33
CA SER A 5 -5.63 11.57 19.59
C SER A 5 -5.37 10.63 20.77
N GLY A 6 -4.34 10.94 21.57
CA GLY A 6 -4.01 10.19 22.80
C GLY A 6 -2.91 9.12 22.66
N ASN A 7 -2.05 9.20 21.63
CA ASN A 7 -0.92 8.28 21.43
C ASN A 7 -1.32 6.79 21.39
N GLN A 8 -2.50 6.45 20.88
CA GLN A 8 -2.91 5.05 20.78
C GLN A 8 -2.28 4.37 19.56
N GLU A 9 -2.33 5.03 18.41
CA GLU A 9 -1.80 4.56 17.14
C GLU A 9 -1.06 5.68 16.40
N ALA A 10 0.09 5.34 15.83
CA ALA A 10 0.85 6.17 14.89
C ALA A 10 1.02 5.44 13.55
N GLY A 11 1.07 6.18 12.47
CA GLY A 11 1.26 5.66 11.13
C GLY A 11 2.30 6.46 10.34
N PHE A 12 3.04 5.74 9.49
CA PHE A 12 3.96 6.34 8.52
C PHE A 12 3.25 6.55 7.19
N ASP A 13 3.52 7.68 6.55
CA ASP A 13 2.87 8.06 5.29
C ASP A 13 3.88 8.08 4.15
N LEU A 14 4.90 8.94 4.27
CA LEU A 14 5.97 9.05 3.29
C LEU A 14 7.30 8.58 3.88
N MET A 15 7.95 7.65 3.19
CA MET A 15 9.34 7.26 3.43
C MET A 15 10.09 7.36 2.10
N ARG A 16 11.14 8.18 2.03
CA ARG A 16 11.94 8.41 0.82
C ARG A 16 13.41 8.22 1.14
N CYS A 17 14.12 7.63 0.20
CA CYS A 17 15.53 7.38 0.29
C CYS A 17 16.23 7.92 -0.98
N HIS A 18 17.43 8.46 -0.82
CA HIS A 18 18.24 8.90 -1.96
C HIS A 18 18.85 7.68 -2.67
N GLN A 19 19.05 7.75 -3.99
CA GLN A 19 19.60 6.62 -4.76
C GLN A 19 21.02 6.22 -4.34
N GLN A 20 21.79 7.17 -3.80
CA GLN A 20 23.14 6.93 -3.29
C GLN A 20 23.17 6.54 -1.80
N ALA A 21 22.01 6.40 -1.17
CA ALA A 21 21.98 6.05 0.23
C ALA A 21 22.46 4.60 0.44
N PRO A 22 23.10 4.30 1.58
CA PRO A 22 23.57 2.96 1.88
C PRO A 22 22.43 1.93 1.89
N SER A 23 22.75 0.69 1.54
CA SER A 23 21.83 -0.44 1.73
C SER A 23 21.44 -0.54 3.21
N GLY A 24 20.17 -0.84 3.51
CA GLY A 24 19.68 -0.97 4.88
C GLY A 24 19.23 0.34 5.55
N ILE A 25 19.42 1.50 4.90
CA ILE A 25 19.09 2.80 5.52
C ILE A 25 17.60 2.98 5.79
N MET A 26 16.76 2.36 4.98
CA MET A 26 15.31 2.44 5.13
C MET A 26 14.84 1.60 6.31
N GLU A 27 15.45 0.43 6.49
CA GLU A 27 15.27 -0.46 7.63
C GLU A 27 15.67 0.24 8.91
N PHE A 28 16.85 0.88 8.91
CA PHE A 28 17.31 1.70 10.03
C PHE A 28 16.30 2.80 10.35
N LEU A 29 15.87 3.57 9.35
CA LEU A 29 14.90 4.65 9.56
C LEU A 29 13.57 4.15 10.13
N MET A 30 13.07 3.02 9.65
CA MET A 30 11.84 2.42 10.15
C MET A 30 11.98 1.99 11.62
N ILE A 31 13.09 1.34 11.99
CA ILE A 31 13.36 0.93 13.38
C ILE A 31 13.43 2.15 14.29
N GLU A 32 14.20 3.17 13.93
CA GLU A 32 14.33 4.41 14.70
C GLU A 32 12.97 5.09 14.91
N LEU A 33 12.13 5.14 13.88
CA LEU A 33 10.79 5.71 13.99
C LEU A 33 9.88 4.89 14.91
N ILE A 34 9.94 3.56 14.84
CA ILE A 34 9.19 2.68 15.75
C ILE A 34 9.64 2.91 17.20
N MET A 35 10.95 2.96 17.45
CA MET A 35 11.51 3.19 18.79
C MET A 35 11.15 4.56 19.33
N LEU A 36 11.23 5.60 18.50
CA LEU A 36 10.81 6.95 18.85
C LEU A 36 9.33 6.97 19.28
N LYS A 37 8.46 6.25 18.57
CA LYS A 37 7.04 6.17 18.92
C LYS A 37 6.79 5.42 20.21
N GLN A 38 7.53 4.34 20.43
CA GLN A 38 7.49 3.60 21.69
C GLN A 38 7.88 4.51 22.88
N GLN A 39 8.93 5.32 22.75
CA GLN A 39 9.36 6.27 23.79
C GLN A 39 8.32 7.36 24.07
N GLN A 40 7.55 7.75 23.05
CA GLN A 40 6.44 8.71 23.19
C GLN A 40 5.16 8.08 23.77
N GLY A 41 5.19 6.80 24.14
CA GLY A 41 4.06 6.09 24.73
C GLY A 41 3.04 5.60 23.70
N CYS A 42 3.41 5.51 22.42
CA CYS A 42 2.53 4.98 21.39
C CYS A 42 2.29 3.48 21.60
N GLN A 43 1.03 3.05 21.65
CA GLN A 43 0.73 1.62 21.89
C GLN A 43 0.94 0.77 20.63
N GLN A 44 0.64 1.33 19.46
CA GLN A 44 0.69 0.60 18.19
C GLN A 44 1.25 1.49 17.08
N VAL A 45 1.98 0.87 16.15
CA VAL A 45 2.48 1.54 14.96
C VAL A 45 1.98 0.80 13.72
N ASN A 46 1.33 1.55 12.84
CA ASN A 46 0.85 1.10 11.55
C ASN A 46 1.97 1.28 10.52
N LEU A 47 2.52 0.16 10.06
CA LEU A 47 3.62 0.11 9.09
C LEU A 47 3.16 0.44 7.66
N GLY A 48 1.85 0.52 7.44
CA GLY A 48 1.25 0.68 6.12
C GLY A 48 0.50 -0.58 5.69
N LEU A 49 -0.11 -0.50 4.52
CA LEU A 49 -0.85 -1.60 3.93
C LEU A 49 0.00 -2.22 2.80
N VAL A 50 -0.03 -3.55 2.72
CA VAL A 50 0.55 -4.31 1.61
C VAL A 50 -0.60 -4.93 0.83
N PRO A 51 -0.62 -4.80 -0.50
CA PRO A 51 -1.61 -5.50 -1.32
C PRO A 51 -1.48 -7.02 -1.14
N LEU A 52 -2.55 -7.73 -1.50
CA LEU A 52 -2.53 -9.20 -1.47
C LEU A 52 -1.44 -9.73 -2.43
N SER A 53 -0.83 -10.85 -2.08
CA SER A 53 0.16 -11.49 -2.96
C SER A 53 -0.52 -11.94 -4.27
N SER A 54 0.23 -12.01 -5.36
CA SER A 54 -0.27 -12.31 -6.71
C SER A 54 -0.76 -13.75 -6.93
N HIS A 55 -0.86 -14.57 -5.87
CA HIS A 55 -1.08 -16.01 -5.99
C HIS A 55 -2.50 -16.39 -5.53
N GLY A 56 -3.46 -16.39 -6.45
CA GLY A 56 -4.81 -16.91 -6.21
C GLY A 56 -5.65 -17.00 -7.48
N ASP A 57 -6.18 -18.19 -7.77
CA ASP A 57 -6.86 -18.57 -9.03
C ASP A 57 -8.29 -18.01 -9.20
N ASP A 58 -8.78 -17.17 -8.30
CA ASP A 58 -10.14 -16.60 -8.42
C ASP A 58 -10.15 -15.30 -9.22
N LEU A 59 -10.98 -15.22 -10.27
CA LEU A 59 -11.13 -14.04 -11.15
C LEU A 59 -11.46 -12.74 -10.37
N LEU A 60 -12.31 -12.82 -9.35
CA LEU A 60 -12.63 -11.67 -8.49
C LEU A 60 -11.46 -11.28 -7.57
N LYS A 61 -10.69 -12.26 -7.08
CA LYS A 61 -9.44 -11.99 -6.36
C LYS A 61 -8.43 -11.37 -7.30
N SER A 62 -8.32 -11.82 -8.55
CA SER A 62 -7.44 -11.24 -9.57
C SER A 62 -7.79 -9.79 -9.87
N LEU A 63 -9.06 -9.44 -10.00
CA LEU A 63 -9.49 -8.03 -10.21
C LEU A 63 -9.21 -7.13 -9.01
N LEU A 64 -9.58 -7.57 -7.81
CA LEU A 64 -9.28 -6.84 -6.57
C LEU A 64 -7.78 -6.72 -6.35
N ASN A 65 -7.03 -7.77 -6.69
CA ASN A 65 -5.58 -7.81 -6.55
C ASN A 65 -4.90 -6.91 -7.59
N ARG A 66 -5.39 -6.86 -8.83
CA ARG A 66 -4.91 -5.93 -9.87
C ARG A 66 -5.17 -4.49 -9.45
N VAL A 67 -6.37 -4.18 -8.96
CA VAL A 67 -6.69 -2.83 -8.47
C VAL A 67 -5.86 -2.47 -7.24
N ALA A 68 -5.70 -3.38 -6.27
CA ALA A 68 -4.84 -3.17 -5.10
C ALA A 68 -3.37 -2.98 -5.50
N THR A 69 -2.82 -3.89 -6.31
CA THR A 69 -1.45 -3.80 -6.82
C THR A 69 -1.23 -2.50 -7.58
N PHE A 70 -2.19 -2.10 -8.41
CA PHE A 70 -2.12 -0.88 -9.20
C PHE A 70 -2.16 0.38 -8.33
N MET A 71 -3.08 0.47 -7.36
CA MET A 71 -3.11 1.56 -6.36
C MET A 71 -1.82 1.67 -5.55
N TYR A 72 -1.12 0.55 -5.32
CA TYR A 72 0.11 0.51 -4.52
C TYR A 72 1.39 0.76 -5.32
N GLN A 73 1.43 0.40 -6.59
CA GLN A 73 2.59 0.65 -7.45
C GLN A 73 2.81 2.15 -7.70
N SER A 74 1.76 2.96 -7.64
CA SER A 74 1.80 4.38 -7.97
C SER A 74 2.06 5.33 -6.80
N THR A 75 1.65 4.98 -5.58
CA THR A 75 1.96 5.77 -4.37
C THR A 75 3.39 5.57 -3.90
N ASN A 76 3.99 4.41 -4.18
CA ASN A 76 5.36 4.03 -3.83
C ASN A 76 6.32 4.01 -5.03
N MET A 77 6.11 4.92 -5.99
CA MET A 77 6.85 5.00 -7.26
C MET A 77 8.38 5.16 -7.15
N THR A 78 8.95 5.14 -5.94
CA THR A 78 10.39 5.30 -5.69
C THR A 78 11.11 4.06 -5.17
N MET A 79 10.42 2.94 -4.93
CA MET A 79 11.08 1.76 -4.32
C MET A 79 11.23 0.51 -5.18
N GLY A 80 10.65 0.42 -6.38
CA GLY A 80 10.88 -0.69 -7.31
C GLY A 80 10.49 -2.11 -6.82
N MET A 81 10.00 -2.25 -5.58
CA MET A 81 9.68 -3.55 -4.97
C MET A 81 8.33 -4.10 -5.46
N SER A 82 8.31 -5.40 -5.73
CA SER A 82 7.10 -6.22 -5.90
C SER A 82 6.27 -6.30 -4.61
N ASN A 83 5.03 -6.79 -4.71
CA ASN A 83 4.15 -6.94 -3.55
C ASN A 83 4.71 -7.93 -2.52
N ASP A 84 5.31 -9.02 -2.98
CA ASP A 84 5.85 -10.06 -2.10
C ASP A 84 7.12 -9.57 -1.39
N GLU A 85 7.99 -8.82 -2.08
CA GLU A 85 9.14 -8.16 -1.46
C GLU A 85 8.72 -7.14 -0.40
N ARG A 86 7.68 -6.33 -0.66
CA ARG A 86 7.13 -5.42 0.36
C ARG A 86 6.58 -6.18 1.57
N ARG A 87 5.91 -7.31 1.34
CA ARG A 87 5.38 -8.14 2.42
C ARG A 87 6.50 -8.72 3.27
N GLN A 88 7.55 -9.24 2.64
CA GLN A 88 8.74 -9.74 3.32
C GLN A 88 9.46 -8.62 4.08
N TRP A 89 9.54 -7.43 3.49
CA TRP A 89 10.16 -6.27 4.10
C TRP A 89 9.46 -5.87 5.40
N PHE A 90 8.12 -5.77 5.40
CA PHE A 90 7.38 -5.54 6.65
C PHE A 90 7.44 -6.73 7.62
N ALA A 91 7.56 -7.97 7.14
CA ALA A 91 7.63 -9.14 8.01
C ALA A 91 8.87 -9.13 8.93
N MET A 92 9.95 -8.43 8.53
CA MET A 92 11.15 -8.27 9.35
C MET A 92 10.86 -7.62 10.71
N TYR A 93 9.82 -6.78 10.80
CA TYR A 93 9.40 -6.10 12.04
C TYR A 93 8.40 -6.92 12.88
N GLN A 94 8.13 -8.16 12.49
CA GLN A 94 7.17 -9.06 13.15
C GLN A 94 5.79 -8.42 13.44
N PRO A 95 5.14 -7.78 12.44
CA PRO A 95 3.87 -7.09 12.67
C PRO A 95 2.73 -8.09 12.87
N ARG A 96 1.69 -7.62 13.56
CA ARG A 96 0.37 -8.26 13.51
C ARG A 96 -0.33 -7.88 12.21
N TRP A 97 -0.55 -8.85 11.32
CA TRP A 97 -1.27 -8.64 10.07
C TRP A 97 -2.77 -8.47 10.33
N VAL A 98 -3.35 -7.38 9.81
CA VAL A 98 -4.78 -7.07 9.91
C VAL A 98 -5.35 -6.89 8.50
N PRO A 99 -6.41 -7.62 8.11
CA PRO A 99 -7.01 -7.44 6.80
C PRO A 99 -7.72 -6.08 6.69
N LYS A 100 -7.59 -5.43 5.54
CA LYS A 100 -8.34 -4.22 5.16
C LYS A 100 -9.27 -4.58 4.00
N TYR A 101 -10.52 -4.12 4.09
CA TYR A 101 -11.58 -4.47 3.15
C TYR A 101 -12.13 -3.23 2.45
N LEU A 102 -12.50 -3.39 1.18
CA LEU A 102 -13.30 -2.42 0.45
C LEU A 102 -14.76 -2.89 0.45
N VAL A 103 -15.67 -2.08 0.99
CA VAL A 103 -17.10 -2.39 1.02
C VAL A 103 -17.78 -1.71 -0.17
N SER A 104 -18.63 -2.46 -0.89
CA SER A 104 -19.39 -1.95 -2.04
C SER A 104 -20.81 -2.53 -2.04
N LEU A 105 -21.73 -1.86 -2.74
CA LEU A 105 -23.14 -2.26 -2.85
C LEU A 105 -23.39 -3.57 -3.66
N GLY A 106 -22.34 -4.32 -4.01
CA GLY A 106 -22.43 -5.58 -4.74
C GLY A 106 -22.84 -5.44 -6.22
N GLY A 107 -22.78 -6.57 -6.94
CA GLY A 107 -23.17 -6.65 -8.35
C GLY A 107 -22.30 -5.81 -9.29
N ASN A 108 -22.91 -5.29 -10.36
CA ASN A 108 -22.21 -4.47 -11.37
C ASN A 108 -21.68 -3.12 -10.86
N ARG A 109 -22.04 -2.72 -9.63
CA ARG A 109 -21.54 -1.49 -9.00
C ARG A 109 -20.12 -1.68 -8.47
N THR A 110 -19.73 -2.89 -8.08
CA THR A 110 -18.40 -3.18 -7.54
C THR A 110 -17.30 -2.87 -8.55
N SER A 111 -17.45 -3.26 -9.82
CA SER A 111 -16.46 -2.97 -10.86
C SER A 111 -16.31 -1.46 -11.13
N ARG A 112 -17.41 -0.71 -11.10
CA ARG A 112 -17.38 0.77 -11.21
C ARG A 112 -16.70 1.42 -10.02
N ILE A 113 -17.04 1.02 -8.80
CA ILE A 113 -16.41 1.54 -7.57
C ILE A 113 -14.91 1.25 -7.59
N LEU A 114 -14.50 0.04 -7.96
CA LEU A 114 -13.08 -0.30 -8.10
C LEU A 114 -12.36 0.61 -9.10
N ARG A 115 -12.97 0.87 -10.25
CA ARG A 115 -12.45 1.80 -11.26
C ARG A 115 -12.36 3.23 -10.71
N ASP A 116 -13.36 3.70 -9.99
CA ASP A 116 -13.39 5.06 -9.46
C ASP A 116 -12.36 5.26 -8.35
N VAL A 117 -12.19 4.29 -7.45
CA VAL A 117 -11.14 4.28 -6.42
C VAL A 117 -9.75 4.24 -7.07
N ALA A 118 -9.58 3.42 -8.11
CA ALA A 118 -8.34 3.38 -8.88
C ALA A 118 -8.08 4.70 -9.62
N ARG A 119 -9.09 5.47 -10.02
CA ARG A 119 -8.90 6.79 -10.63
C ARG A 119 -8.62 7.87 -9.60
N LEU A 120 -9.28 7.84 -8.45
CA LEU A 120 -9.11 8.84 -7.38
C LEU A 120 -7.72 8.77 -6.76
N SER A 121 -7.17 7.56 -6.61
CA SER A 121 -5.84 7.35 -6.04
C SER A 121 -4.72 7.96 -6.91
N PHE A 122 -5.04 8.47 -8.11
CA PHE A 122 -4.09 9.00 -9.09
C PHE A 122 -4.59 10.35 -9.66
N PRO A 123 -3.97 11.49 -9.33
CA PRO A 123 -4.15 12.67 -10.15
C PRO A 123 -3.47 12.44 -11.52
N LYS A 124 -4.20 12.73 -12.61
CA LYS A 124 -3.81 12.49 -14.02
C LYS A 124 -2.33 12.84 -14.30
N THR A 125 -1.49 11.83 -14.45
CA THR A 125 -0.22 11.92 -15.17
C THR A 125 -0.38 11.29 -16.54
N THR A 126 -0.06 12.07 -17.57
CA THR A 126 -0.46 11.90 -18.98
C THR A 126 -0.07 10.57 -19.64
N GLN A 127 0.84 9.79 -19.07
CA GLN A 127 1.28 8.49 -19.60
C GLN A 127 0.45 7.28 -19.15
N LEU A 128 -0.28 7.35 -18.02
CA LEU A 128 -0.99 6.18 -17.47
C LEU A 128 -2.37 5.90 -18.12
N ARG A 129 -2.82 6.75 -19.04
CA ARG A 129 -4.15 6.63 -19.65
C ARG A 129 -4.22 5.48 -20.67
N SER A 130 -3.13 5.14 -21.35
CA SER A 130 -3.08 4.02 -22.30
C SER A 130 -3.30 2.69 -21.59
N ASP A 131 -2.56 2.45 -20.51
CA ASP A 131 -2.49 1.14 -19.87
C ASP A 131 -3.76 0.84 -19.07
N LEU A 132 -4.37 1.88 -18.48
CA LEU A 132 -5.65 1.78 -17.78
C LEU A 132 -6.82 1.58 -18.72
N ASP A 133 -6.89 2.30 -19.84
CA ASP A 133 -8.00 2.15 -20.78
C ASP A 133 -7.95 0.76 -21.46
N GLU A 134 -6.76 0.24 -21.76
CA GLU A 134 -6.58 -1.13 -22.30
C GLU A 134 -6.92 -2.22 -21.27
N THR A 135 -6.58 -1.99 -20.00
CA THR A 135 -6.91 -2.94 -18.92
C THR A 135 -8.40 -2.93 -18.56
N LEU A 136 -9.06 -1.77 -18.65
CA LEU A 136 -10.47 -1.60 -18.30
C LEU A 136 -11.44 -1.91 -19.46
N GLN A 137 -10.98 -1.92 -20.71
CA GLN A 137 -11.75 -2.36 -21.88
C GLN A 137 -11.86 -3.89 -21.99
N ASN A 138 -10.88 -4.61 -21.43
CA ASN A 138 -10.85 -6.07 -21.38
C ASN A 138 -11.55 -6.65 -20.12
N LEU A 139 -12.43 -5.86 -19.49
CA LEU A 139 -13.25 -6.19 -18.31
C LEU A 139 -14.72 -5.88 -18.57
#